data_AF-A0AB38SPM8-F1
#
_entry.id   AF-A0AB38SPM8-F1
#
_cell.length_a   1.000
_cell.length_b   1.000
_cell.length_c   1.000
_cell.angle_alpha   90.00
_cell.angle_beta   90.00
_cell.angle_gamma   90.00
#
_symmetry.space_group_name_H-M   'P 1'
#
loop_
_entity.id
_entity.type
_entity.pdbx_description
1 polymer ?
#
loop_
_entity_poly.entity_id
_entity_poly.type
_entity_poly.pdbx_seq_one_letter_code
_entity_poly.pdbx_strand_id
1 'polypeptide(L)' 'MTGKPKALDVERQTEPGKYSDGSGLYLIVAGPTSKNWAYRYWKDGKERWHGLGSFKDVSLKDARLARDAAGSA' A
#
# COMPACT_ATOMS: atom_id res chain seq x y z
N MET A 1 -6.95 -6.27 -20.83
CA MET A 1 -7.46 -7.20 -19.81
C MET A 1 -7.39 -6.51 -18.44
N THR A 2 -8.38 -5.68 -18.11
CA THR A 2 -8.38 -4.96 -16.82
C THR A 2 -8.98 -5.87 -15.76
N GLY A 3 -8.13 -6.69 -15.12
CA GLY A 3 -8.53 -7.42 -13.93
C GLY A 3 -8.93 -6.42 -12.86
N LYS A 4 -10.17 -6.51 -12.36
CA LYS A 4 -10.58 -5.81 -11.14
C LYS A 4 -9.48 -6.00 -10.09
N PRO A 5 -9.01 -4.95 -9.39
CA PRO A 5 -8.00 -5.11 -8.35
C PRO A 5 -8.54 -6.14 -7.36
N LYS A 6 -7.86 -7.30 -7.31
CA LYS A 6 -8.18 -8.35 -6.35
C LYS A 6 -7.91 -7.74 -4.99
N ALA A 7 -8.92 -7.69 -4.13
CA ALA A 7 -8.73 -7.22 -2.76
C ALA A 7 -7.52 -7.95 -2.17
N LEU A 8 -6.52 -7.19 -1.73
CA LEU A 8 -5.34 -7.78 -1.17
C LEU A 8 -5.76 -8.52 0.10
N ASP A 9 -5.55 -9.83 0.16
CA ASP A 9 -5.73 -10.60 1.39
C ASP A 9 -4.53 -10.32 2.29
N VAL A 10 -4.61 -9.19 2.99
CA VAL A 10 -3.50 -8.58 3.73
C VAL A 10 -3.03 -9.49 4.86
N GLU A 11 -3.95 -10.25 5.46
CA GLU A 11 -3.64 -11.17 6.55
C GLU A 11 -2.79 -12.34 6.05
N ARG A 12 -3.09 -12.88 4.86
CA ARG A 12 -2.35 -14.01 4.28
C ARG A 12 -0.99 -13.65 3.73
N GLN A 13 -0.71 -12.38 3.44
CA GLN A 13 0.61 -11.98 2.94
C GLN A 13 1.66 -12.07 4.05
N THR A 14 2.42 -13.15 4.07
CA THR A 14 3.47 -13.40 5.08
C THR A 14 4.87 -13.43 4.49
N GLU A 15 4.97 -13.61 3.18
CA GLU A 15 6.21 -13.60 2.44
C GLU A 15 6.73 -12.15 2.28
N PRO A 16 8.03 -11.91 2.50
CA PRO A 16 8.60 -10.59 2.29
C PRO A 16 8.44 -10.12 0.83
N GLY A 17 7.91 -8.92 0.65
CA GLY A 17 7.59 -8.41 -0.68
C GLY A 17 6.80 -7.11 -0.68
N LYS A 18 6.56 -6.59 -1.88
CA LYS A 18 5.71 -5.41 -2.11
C LYS A 18 4.47 -5.85 -2.89
N TYR A 19 3.32 -5.74 -2.26
CA TYR A 19 2.05 -6.18 -2.83
C TYR A 19 1.20 -4.97 -3.19
N SER A 20 0.85 -4.81 -4.47
CA SER A 20 0.04 -3.70 -4.94
C SER A 20 -1.44 -3.94 -4.63
N ASP A 21 -2.09 -2.96 -3.98
CA ASP A 21 -3.56 -2.90 -3.88
C ASP A 21 -4.17 -2.08 -5.04
N GLY A 22 -3.33 -1.36 -5.80
CA GLY A 22 -3.74 -0.51 -6.93
C GLY A 22 -3.64 0.98 -6.63
N SER A 23 -3.68 1.80 -7.69
CA SER A 23 -3.56 3.27 -7.64
C SER A 23 -2.32 3.76 -6.87
N GLY A 24 -1.23 3.00 -6.90
CA GLY A 24 0.01 3.33 -6.18
C GLY A 24 0.03 2.93 -4.71
N LEU A 25 -1.02 2.33 -4.15
CA LEU A 25 -0.99 1.77 -2.79
C LEU A 25 -0.32 0.39 -2.78
N TYR A 26 0.62 0.21 -1.84
CA TYR A 26 1.35 -1.03 -1.62
C TYR A 26 1.31 -1.44 -0.16
N LEU A 27 1.22 -2.75 0.08
CA LEU A 27 1.59 -3.38 1.33
C LEU A 27 3.04 -3.86 1.22
N ILE A 28 3.91 -3.31 2.07
CA ILE A 28 5.28 -3.77 2.25
C ILE A 28 5.29 -4.81 3.35
N VAL A 29 5.55 -6.06 3.01
CA VAL A 29 5.70 -7.16 3.98
C VAL A 29 7.19 -7.36 4.20
N ALA A 30 7.64 -7.25 5.44
CA ALA A 30 9.00 -7.62 5.85
C ALA A 30 9.05 -9.04 6.46
N GLY A 31 7.89 -9.57 6.87
CA GLY A 31 7.73 -10.92 7.38
C GLY A 31 6.30 -11.17 7.88
N PRO A 32 6.03 -12.33 8.50
CA PRO A 32 4.67 -12.75 8.83
C PRO A 32 3.88 -11.75 9.70
N THR A 33 4.58 -11.04 10.59
CA THR A 33 4.00 -10.11 11.56
C THR A 33 4.37 -8.64 11.32
N SER A 34 5.21 -8.36 10.32
CA SER A 34 5.72 -7.02 10.01
C SER A 34 5.27 -6.61 8.61
N LYS A 35 4.24 -5.77 8.56
CA LYS A 35 3.64 -5.27 7.32
C LYS A 35 3.31 -3.79 7.48
N ASN A 36 3.61 -2.99 6.46
CA ASN A 36 3.40 -1.56 6.46
C ASN A 36 2.73 -1.13 5.15
N TRP A 37 1.84 -0.14 5.22
CA TRP A 37 1.28 0.49 4.05
C TRP A 37 2.22 1.57 3.53
N ALA A 38 2.35 1.66 2.20
CA ALA A 38 3.10 2.70 1.54
C ALA A 38 2.41 3.14 0.24
N TYR A 39 2.41 4.43 -0.01
CA TYR A 39 1.97 5.03 -1.26
C TYR A 39 3.16 5.38 -2.14
N ARG A 40 3.20 4.80 -3.34
CA ARG A 40 4.18 5.09 -4.38
C ARG A 40 3.59 6.12 -5.34
N TYR A 41 4.28 7.22 -5.53
CA TYR A 41 3.90 8.30 -6.43
C TYR A 41 5.12 8.89 -7.13
N TRP A 42 4.86 9.68 -8.16
CA TRP A 42 5.89 10.37 -8.93
C TRP A 42 5.71 11.87 -8.76
N LYS A 43 6.79 12.56 -8.38
CA LYS A 43 6.83 14.02 -8.28
C LYS A 43 8.12 14.52 -8.90
N ASP A 44 8.02 15.50 -9.81
CA ASP A 44 9.16 16.07 -10.54
C ASP A 44 10.02 15.00 -11.25
N GLY A 45 9.36 14.01 -11.86
CA GLY A 45 10.02 12.88 -12.54
C GLY A 45 10.75 11.89 -11.62
N LYS A 46 10.64 12.06 -10.30
CA LYS A 46 11.26 11.18 -9.31
C LYS A 46 10.22 10.34 -8.60
N GLU A 47 10.53 9.05 -8.49
CA GLU A 47 9.74 8.12 -7.69
C GLU A 47 9.90 8.45 -6.20
N ARG A 48 8.78 8.48 -5.49
CA ARG A 48 8.71 8.70 -4.05
C ARG A 48 7.81 7.66 -3.40
N TRP A 49 8.11 7.36 -2.15
CA TRP A 49 7.34 6.48 -1.29
C TRP A 49 6.94 7.24 -0.04
N HIS A 50 5.66 7.22 0.29
CA HIS A 50 5.11 7.79 1.51
C HIS A 50 4.58 6.66 2.40
N GLY A 51 5.13 6.51 3.60
CA GLY A 51 4.66 5.52 4.56
C GLY A 51 3.33 5.94 5.15
N LEU A 52 2.34 5.03 5.13
CA LEU A 52 0.98 5.28 5.61
C LEU A 52 0.71 4.62 6.98
N GLY A 53 1.67 3.87 7.53
CA GLY A 53 1.58 3.24 8.85
C GLY A 53 1.62 1.71 8.82
N SER A 54 1.61 1.09 10.00
CA SER A 54 1.59 -0.37 10.13
C SER A 54 0.23 -0.94 9.74
N PHE A 55 0.21 -2.12 9.12
CA PHE A 55 -1.04 -2.85 8.83
C PHE A 55 -1.87 -3.13 10.09
N LYS A 56 -1.23 -3.29 11.26
CA LYS A 56 -1.93 -3.56 12.52
C LYS A 56 -2.75 -2.36 12.99
N ASP A 57 -2.28 -1.16 12.70
CA ASP A 57 -2.89 0.09 13.16
C ASP A 57 -3.77 0.73 12.07
N VAL A 58 -3.47 0.46 10.81
CA VAL A 58 -4.11 1.07 9.64
C VAL A 58 -4.77 -0.02 8.80
N SER A 59 -6.10 0.00 8.78
CA SER A 59 -6.88 -0.91 7.95
C SER A 59 -6.65 -0.63 6.46
N LEU A 60 -6.95 -1.60 5.58
CA LEU A 60 -6.88 -1.38 4.13
C LEU A 60 -7.77 -0.20 3.68
N LYS A 61 -8.92 0.00 4.32
CA LYS A 61 -9.81 1.12 4.03
C LYS A 61 -9.13 2.44 4.37
N ASP A 62 -8.53 2.54 5.55
CA ASP A 62 -7.88 3.77 6.01
C ASP A 62 -6.63 4.07 5.19
N ALA A 63 -5.88 3.04 4.78
CA ALA A 63 -4.75 3.19 3.87
C ALA A 63 -5.16 3.75 2.51
N ARG A 64 -6.31 3.35 1.97
CA ARG A 64 -6.87 3.92 0.73
C ARG A 64 -7.27 5.39 0.89
N LEU A 65 -7.89 5.74 2.02
CA LEU A 65 -8.24 7.12 2.33
C LEU A 65 -6.98 7.99 2.48
N ALA A 66 -5.96 7.50 3.19
CA ALA A 66 -4.69 8.18 3.38
C ALA A 66 -3.94 8.35 2.05
N ARG A 67 -3.99 7.36 1.16
CA ARG A 67 -3.50 7.49 -0.22
C ARG A 67 -4.20 8.62 -0.96
N ASP A 68 -5.54 8.65 -0.94
CA ASP A 68 -6.32 9.65 -1.68
C ASP A 68 -6.05 11.08 -1.16
N ALA A 69 -5.85 11.22 0.15
CA ALA A 69 -5.39 12.46 0.76
C ALA A 69 -3.95 12.84 0.34
N ALA A 70 -3.03 11.88 0.21
CA ALA A 70 -1.66 12.13 -0.21
C ALA A 70 -1.51 12.43 -1.71
N GLY A 71 -2.37 11.86 -2.55
CA GLY A 71 -2.36 12.06 -4.00
C GLY A 71 -3.11 13.30 -4.49
N SER A 72 -3.86 13.97 -3.61
CA SER A 72 -4.57 15.24 -3.90
C SER A 72 -3.76 16.50 -3.53
N ALA A 73 -2.51 16.34 -3.10
CA ALA A 73 -1.63 17.41 -2.64
C ALA A 73 -0.45 17.72 -3.59
#